data_AF-A0A7Z0I3P5-F1
#
_entry.id   AF-A0A7Z0I3P5-F1
#
_cell.length_a   1.000
_cell.length_b   1.000
_cell.length_c   1.000
_cell.angle_alpha   90.00
_cell.angle_beta   90.00
_cell.angle_gamma   90.00
#
_symmetry.space_group_name_H-M   'P 1'
#
loop_
_entity.id
_entity.type
_entity.pdbx_description
1 polymer ?
#
loop_
_entity_poly.entity_id
_entity_poly.type
_entity_poly.pdbx_seq_one_letter_code
_entity_poly.pdbx_strand_id
1 'polypeptide(L)' 'LRRHGMSAHSVVRSSGVGGVSGALMDGCREFGADLMVMGAYEHSKFREDILGGVTQDILEGAHLPVLMSH' A
#
# COMPACT_ATOMS: atom_id res chain seq x y z
N LEU A 1 -1.39 -17.13 3.11
CA LEU A 1 -0.07 -17.22 2.43
C LEU A 1 0.75 -18.43 2.88
N ARG A 2 1.19 -18.53 4.15
CA ARG A 2 1.97 -19.70 4.63
C ARG A 2 1.26 -21.05 4.44
N ARG A 3 -0.06 -21.10 4.63
CA ARG A 3 -0.91 -22.28 4.36
C ARG A 3 -0.92 -22.70 2.87
N HIS A 4 -0.56 -21.79 1.97
CA HIS A 4 -0.48 -22.04 0.52
C HIS A 4 0.98 -22.20 0.05
N GLY A 5 1.93 -22.47 0.96
CA GLY A 5 3.34 -22.66 0.61
C GLY A 5 4.09 -21.38 0.24
N MET A 6 3.46 -20.21 0.36
CA MET A 6 4.11 -18.93 0.05
C MET A 6 4.90 -18.41 1.26
N SER A 7 6.15 -18.00 1.02
CA SER A 7 6.93 -17.24 2.00
C SER A 7 6.25 -15.90 2.25
N ALA A 8 5.97 -15.59 3.52
CA ALA A 8 5.29 -14.37 3.90
C ALA A 8 5.75 -13.92 5.28
N HIS A 9 6.03 -12.63 5.39
CA HIS A 9 6.46 -11.97 6.62
C HIS A 9 5.43 -10.88 6.96
N SER A 10 5.01 -10.83 8.23
CA SER A 10 4.18 -9.75 8.74
C SER A 10 5.06 -8.74 9.46
N VAL A 11 4.86 -7.47 9.16
CA VAL A 11 5.63 -6.37 9.73
C VAL A 11 4.62 -5.34 10.23
N VAL A 12 4.73 -4.99 11.51
CA VAL A 12 3.99 -3.87 12.10
C VAL A 12 4.92 -2.67 12.16
N ARG A 13 4.49 -1.54 11.61
CA ARG A 13 5.26 -0.28 11.61
C ARG A 13 4.38 0.88 12.01
N SER A 14 4.95 1.82 12.74
CA SER A 14 4.32 3.12 13.00
C SER A 14 4.41 4.01 11.76
N SER A 15 3.38 4.83 11.52
CA SER A 15 3.48 5.96 10.60
C SER A 15 4.49 6.96 11.16
N GLY A 16 5.69 6.99 10.58
CA GLY A 16 6.77 7.91 10.96
C GLY A 16 6.51 9.33 10.44
N VAL A 17 7.58 10.10 10.25
CA VAL A 17 7.52 11.50 9.78
C VAL A 17 6.82 11.64 8.43
N GLY A 18 6.95 10.64 7.54
CA GLY A 18 6.29 10.60 6.23
C GLY A 18 4.85 10.06 6.23
N GLY A 19 4.23 9.90 7.40
CA GLY A 19 2.89 9.34 7.50
C GLY A 19 2.80 7.89 7.02
N VAL A 20 1.59 7.45 6.65
CA VAL A 20 1.34 6.07 6.21
C VAL A 20 1.92 5.81 4.82
N SER A 21 1.74 6.74 3.87
CA SER A 21 2.24 6.60 2.50
C SER A 21 3.77 6.51 2.46
N GLY A 22 4.48 7.37 3.20
CA GLY A 22 5.93 7.28 3.36
C GLY A 22 6.37 5.96 3.97
N ALA A 23 5.73 5.53 5.05
CA ALA A 23 6.05 4.26 5.69
C ALA A 23 5.82 3.04 4.77
N LEU A 24 4.82 3.08 3.87
CA LEU A 24 4.59 2.03 2.88
C LEU A 24 5.67 2.04 1.79
N MET A 25 6.00 3.20 1.22
CA MET A 25 7.03 3.32 0.19
C MET A 25 8.42 2.96 0.69
N ASP A 26 8.77 3.39 1.91
CA ASP A 26 10.03 3.03 2.55
C ASP A 26 10.12 1.52 2.76
N GLY A 27 9.02 0.90 3.16
CA GLY A 27 8.95 -0.56 3.24
C GLY A 27 9.17 -1.27 1.91
N CYS A 28 8.57 -0.77 0.82
CA CYS A 28 8.81 -1.35 -0.50
C CYS A 28 10.29 -1.26 -0.88
N ARG A 29 10.96 -0.14 -0.58
CA ARG A 29 12.40 0.01 -0.83
C ARG A 29 13.25 -0.90 0.05
N GLU A 30 12.94 -0.97 1.34
CA GLU A 30 13.65 -1.81 2.32
C GLU A 30 13.56 -3.30 1.98
N PHE A 31 12.40 -3.75 1.50
CA PHE A 31 12.18 -5.15 1.15
C PHE A 31 12.51 -5.47 -0.32
N GLY A 32 12.94 -4.48 -1.11
CA GLY A 32 13.18 -4.67 -2.55
C GLY A 32 11.93 -5.16 -3.29
N ALA A 33 10.77 -4.59 -2.98
CA ALA A 33 9.50 -5.01 -3.57
C ALA A 33 9.38 -4.56 -5.03
N ASP A 34 9.01 -5.50 -5.91
CA ASP A 34 8.75 -5.21 -7.33
C ASP A 34 7.29 -4.82 -7.62
N LEU A 35 6.38 -5.07 -6.66
CA LEU A 35 4.95 -4.77 -6.77
C LEU A 35 4.37 -4.42 -5.39
N MET A 36 3.58 -3.35 -5.33
CA MET A 36 2.76 -3.02 -4.17
C MET A 36 1.32 -3.43 -4.46
N VAL A 37 0.72 -4.21 -3.55
CA VAL A 37 -0.72 -4.51 -3.60
C VAL A 37 -1.40 -3.79 -2.46
N MET A 38 -2.40 -2.96 -2.77
CA MET A 38 -3.22 -2.26 -1.78
C MET A 38 -4.69 -2.62 -1.95
N GLY A 39 -5.41 -2.65 -0.84
CA GLY A 39 -6.87 -2.75 -0.86
C GLY A 39 -7.48 -1.42 -1.30
N ALA A 40 -8.25 -1.41 -2.40
CA ALA A 40 -9.18 -0.33 -2.69
C ALA A 40 -10.48 -0.64 -1.93
N TYR A 41 -10.82 0.16 -0.93
CA TYR A 41 -11.94 -0.07 -0.01
C TYR A 41 -13.29 -0.38 -0.71
N GLU A 42 -13.92 -1.52 -0.37
CA GLU A 42 -15.36 -1.77 -0.54
C GLU A 42 -16.13 -1.32 0.72
N HIS A 43 -16.46 -0.04 0.83
CA HIS A 43 -17.57 0.40 1.69
C HIS A 43 -18.44 1.43 0.94
N SER A 44 -19.24 0.92 0.00
CA SER A 44 -20.61 1.34 -0.34
C SER A 44 -20.95 2.78 -0.74
N LYS A 45 -20.07 3.80 -0.73
CA LYS A 45 -20.44 5.15 -1.19
C LYS A 45 -19.30 5.86 -1.90
N PHE A 46 -19.40 5.83 -3.23
CA PHE A 46 -19.36 7.00 -4.10
C PHE A 46 -18.93 8.31 -3.41
N ARG A 47 -17.71 8.72 -3.68
CA ARG A 47 -17.51 10.07 -4.18
C ARG A 47 -16.25 10.04 -5.03
N GLU A 48 -16.42 10.34 -6.31
CA GLU A 48 -15.39 10.46 -7.33
C GLU A 48 -14.40 11.62 -7.06
N ASP A 49 -14.33 12.12 -5.81
CA ASP A 49 -13.36 13.07 -5.26
C ASP A 49 -12.51 12.49 -4.09
N ILE A 50 -12.68 11.22 -3.67
CA ILE A 50 -12.11 10.64 -2.42
C ILE A 50 -10.84 9.79 -2.64
N LEU A 51 -10.27 9.75 -3.85
CA LEU A 51 -8.85 9.40 -3.97
C LEU A 51 -8.03 10.59 -3.46
N GLY A 52 -8.12 10.85 -2.15
CA GLY A 52 -7.38 11.83 -1.38
C GLY A 52 -6.82 11.17 -0.12
N GLY A 53 -5.59 11.53 0.25
CA GLY A 53 -4.84 10.88 1.33
C GLY A 53 -3.95 9.75 0.84
N VAL A 54 -3.78 8.68 1.63
CA VAL A 54 -2.73 7.66 1.42
C VAL A 54 -2.75 7.03 0.02
N THR A 55 -3.93 6.68 -0.52
CA THR A 55 -4.02 6.08 -1.85
C THR A 55 -3.58 7.05 -2.94
N GLN A 56 -3.94 8.32 -2.85
CA GLN A 56 -3.51 9.34 -3.80
C GLN A 56 -1.99 9.56 -3.71
N ASP A 57 -1.48 9.75 -2.49
CA ASP A 57 -0.05 9.94 -2.24
C ASP A 57 0.79 8.77 -2.82
N ILE A 58 0.28 7.54 -2.70
CA ILE A 58 0.92 6.35 -3.26
C ILE A 58 0.84 6.36 -4.77
N LEU A 59 -0.32 6.62 -5.38
CA LEU A 59 -0.47 6.59 -6.84
C LEU A 59 0.35 7.71 -7.52
N GLU A 60 0.52 8.86 -6.87
CA GLU A 60 1.35 9.96 -7.36
C GLU A 60 2.85 9.75 -7.11
N GLY A 61 3.21 9.12 -5.99
CA GLY A 61 4.60 9.02 -5.52
C GLY A 61 5.29 7.66 -5.69
N ALA A 62 4.57 6.60 -6.04
CA ALA A 62 5.13 5.25 -6.10
C ALA A 62 6.23 5.12 -7.16
N HIS A 63 7.35 4.53 -6.73
CA HIS A 63 8.49 4.21 -7.59
C HIS A 63 8.39 2.81 -8.22
N LEU A 64 7.28 2.10 -7.97
CA LEU A 64 7.01 0.77 -8.48
C LEU A 64 5.53 0.61 -8.86
N PRO A 65 5.16 -0.40 -9.67
CA PRO A 65 3.77 -0.67 -10.00
C PRO A 65 2.92 -0.88 -8.73
N VAL A 66 1.70 -0.32 -8.76
CA VAL A 66 0.71 -0.47 -7.69
C VAL A 66 -0.51 -1.19 -8.26
N LEU A 67 -0.84 -2.34 -7.68
CA LEU A 67 -2.07 -3.07 -7.96
C LEU A 67 -3.11 -2.77 -6.87
N MET A 68 -4.23 -2.21 -7.29
CA MET A 68 -5.40 -2.02 -6.42
C MET A 68 -6.30 -3.25 -6.51
N SER A 69 -6.44 -3.98 -5.40
CA SER A 69 -7.35 -5.12 -5.28
C SER A 69 -8.56 -4.72 -4.45
N HIS A 70 -9.75 -5.11 -4.91
CA HIS A 70 -10.97 -5.19 -4.10
C HIS A 70 -11.12 -6.62 -3.56
#